data_AF-H9G8X6-F1
#
_entry.id   AF-H9G8X6-F1
#
_cell.length_a   1.000
_cell.length_b   1.000
_cell.length_c   1.000
_cell.angle_alpha   90.00
_cell.angle_beta   90.00
_cell.angle_gamma   90.00
#
_symmetry.space_group_name_H-M   'P 1'
#
loop_
_entity.id
_entity.type
_entity.pdbx_description
1 polymer ?
#
loop_
_entity_poly.entity_id
_entity_poly.type
_entity_poly.pdbx_seq_one_letter_code
_entity_poly.pdbx_strand_id
1 'polypeptide(L)'
;MDFFLISIVLLLTVPHISGLQCYSCDRDTDCTEMEICEEHQEQCSTTIMTVLSRPKISTYILKGCDVSGKPNNSISHLSGNQVVFLTEEYCDTELCNKRSPNVVDVLIARGRQRRTRECYSCTTADKTCSNSSLELMTCARLEEDCVDIISFTTELPAGEQRIKGCGQLSHCQASEPLGFHNQNSFHLIKCCNSSRCNSDMQDYKDAPLPLNGVTCFSCEGNSTHGCSPDAVSKIQCQGPMTQCLEASGIHGHSISTREKHLVPDHGNDSSQMEGCCRLSGDESSYHRY
;
A
#
# COMPACT_ATOMS: atom_id res chain seq x y z
N MET A 1 -39.53 66.08 -9.34
CA MET A 1 -38.78 65.30 -8.34
C MET A 1 -39.46 63.96 -8.29
N ASP A 2 -38.89 62.92 -8.88
CA ASP A 2 -39.27 61.53 -8.62
C ASP A 2 -38.09 60.65 -9.06
N PHE A 3 -37.31 60.18 -8.08
CA PHE A 3 -36.20 59.26 -8.29
C PHE A 3 -36.72 57.84 -8.08
N PHE A 4 -36.76 57.04 -9.15
CA PHE A 4 -36.94 55.59 -9.08
C PHE A 4 -35.64 54.95 -8.61
N LEU A 5 -35.64 54.43 -7.38
CA LEU A 5 -34.58 53.57 -6.85
C LEU A 5 -34.94 52.10 -7.13
N ILE A 6 -34.32 51.51 -8.15
CA ILE A 6 -34.39 50.07 -8.42
C ILE A 6 -33.29 49.41 -7.58
N SER A 7 -33.69 48.69 -6.53
CA SER A 7 -32.80 47.91 -5.68
C SER A 7 -32.55 46.55 -6.34
N ILE A 8 -31.35 46.34 -6.89
CA ILE A 8 -30.90 45.06 -7.44
C ILE A 8 -30.27 44.27 -6.29
N VAL A 9 -30.96 43.24 -5.81
CA VAL A 9 -30.41 42.28 -4.83
C VAL A 9 -29.58 41.26 -5.59
N LEU A 10 -28.25 41.36 -5.48
CA LEU A 10 -27.32 40.35 -5.96
C LEU A 10 -27.32 39.18 -4.95
N LEU A 11 -27.96 38.07 -5.31
CA LEU A 11 -27.84 36.80 -4.60
C LEU A 11 -26.45 36.22 -4.89
N LEU A 12 -25.52 36.37 -3.94
CA LEU A 12 -24.25 35.66 -3.94
C LEU A 12 -24.54 34.18 -3.68
N THR A 13 -24.59 33.38 -4.74
CA THR A 13 -24.50 31.92 -4.62
C THR A 13 -23.07 31.59 -4.23
N VAL A 14 -22.86 31.22 -2.96
CA VAL A 14 -21.61 30.59 -2.54
C VAL A 14 -21.49 29.28 -3.34
N PRO A 15 -20.43 29.07 -4.14
CA PRO A 15 -20.21 27.77 -4.72
C PRO A 15 -20.00 26.79 -3.56
N HIS A 16 -20.96 25.88 -3.35
CA HIS A 16 -20.69 24.71 -2.53
C HIS A 16 -19.62 23.92 -3.28
N ILE A 17 -18.36 24.05 -2.85
CA ILE A 17 -17.33 23.08 -3.19
C ILE A 17 -17.75 21.82 -2.45
N SER A 18 -18.52 20.97 -3.11
CA SER A 18 -18.89 19.67 -2.59
C SER A 18 -17.71 18.74 -2.80
N GLY A 19 -16.98 18.44 -1.73
CA GLY A 19 -15.99 17.36 -1.72
C GLY A 19 -16.69 16.01 -1.86
N LEU A 20 -15.98 15.03 -2.42
CA LEU A 20 -16.42 13.64 -2.54
C LEU A 20 -16.91 13.12 -1.18
N GLN A 21 -18.04 12.42 -1.11
CA GLN A 21 -18.48 11.77 0.12
C GLN A 21 -18.18 10.28 0.09
N CYS A 22 -17.66 9.77 1.20
CA CYS A 22 -17.35 8.35 1.39
C CYS A 22 -17.96 7.83 2.69
N TYR A 23 -18.24 6.53 2.76
CA TYR A 23 -18.48 5.88 4.04
C TYR A 23 -17.18 5.82 4.84
N SER A 24 -17.27 6.03 6.16
CA SER A 24 -16.11 6.09 7.06
C SER A 24 -16.37 5.31 8.34
N CYS A 25 -15.53 4.32 8.61
CA CYS A 25 -15.65 3.51 9.82
C CYS A 25 -14.42 2.65 10.07
N ASP A 26 -14.31 2.24 11.33
CA ASP A 26 -13.31 1.33 11.88
C ASP A 26 -14.06 0.40 12.85
N ARG A 27 -14.45 -0.81 12.39
CA ARG A 27 -15.23 -1.77 13.19
C ARG A 27 -15.41 -3.14 12.53
N ASP A 28 -16.04 -4.06 13.26
CA ASP A 28 -16.30 -5.44 12.84
C ASP A 28 -17.56 -5.61 11.94
N THR A 29 -18.30 -4.54 11.64
CA THR A 29 -19.55 -4.57 10.87
C THR A 29 -19.63 -3.42 9.87
N ASP A 30 -20.34 -3.62 8.76
CA ASP A 30 -20.47 -2.57 7.73
C ASP A 30 -21.07 -1.27 8.28
N CYS A 31 -20.87 -0.18 7.53
CA CYS A 31 -21.16 1.16 8.03
C CYS A 31 -22.01 2.06 7.17
N THR A 32 -22.62 3.02 7.85
CA THR A 32 -23.54 4.01 7.26
C THR A 32 -23.12 5.45 7.56
N GLU A 33 -22.14 5.62 8.43
CA GLU A 33 -21.47 6.89 8.72
C GLU A 33 -20.73 7.38 7.49
N MET A 34 -20.84 8.67 7.21
CA MET A 34 -20.28 9.29 6.01
C MET A 34 -19.36 10.43 6.44
N GLU A 35 -18.31 10.66 5.65
CA GLU A 35 -17.44 11.81 5.77
C GLU A 35 -17.33 12.53 4.42
N ILE A 36 -16.95 13.80 4.47
CA ILE A 36 -16.66 14.61 3.28
C ILE A 36 -15.14 14.61 3.13
N CYS A 37 -14.66 14.19 1.97
CA CYS A 37 -13.23 14.11 1.66
C CYS A 37 -12.61 15.50 1.52
N GLU A 38 -11.36 15.62 1.98
CA GLU A 38 -10.53 16.80 1.77
C GLU A 38 -10.18 16.98 0.28
N GLU A 39 -9.73 18.17 -0.12
CA GLU A 39 -9.48 18.52 -1.53
C GLU A 39 -8.52 17.56 -2.25
N HIS A 40 -7.54 17.00 -1.54
CA HIS A 40 -6.56 16.05 -2.09
C HIS A 40 -7.01 14.57 -2.01
N GLN A 41 -8.17 14.28 -1.42
CA GLN A 41 -8.71 12.93 -1.28
C GLN A 41 -9.79 12.69 -2.34
N GLU A 42 -9.35 12.21 -3.50
CA GLU A 42 -10.18 12.06 -4.70
C GLU A 42 -10.82 10.67 -4.83
N GLN A 43 -10.66 9.78 -3.84
CA GLN A 43 -11.26 8.45 -3.86
C GLN A 43 -11.71 7.97 -2.47
N CYS A 44 -12.62 7.00 -2.45
CA CYS A 44 -12.98 6.24 -1.26
C CYS A 44 -12.15 4.96 -1.17
N SER A 45 -11.78 4.57 0.05
CA SER A 45 -11.11 3.30 0.35
C SER A 45 -12.02 2.34 1.12
N THR A 46 -11.76 1.05 0.97
CA THR A 46 -12.28 -0.02 1.82
C THR A 46 -11.19 -1.05 2.02
N THR A 47 -10.74 -1.21 3.26
CA THR A 47 -9.85 -2.28 3.69
C THR A 47 -10.65 -3.28 4.53
N ILE A 48 -10.53 -4.57 4.18
CA ILE A 48 -11.19 -5.65 4.89
C ILE A 48 -10.16 -6.69 5.29
N MET A 49 -10.13 -7.00 6.59
CA MET A 49 -9.40 -8.13 7.13
C MET A 49 -10.38 -9.19 7.58
N THR A 50 -10.27 -10.40 7.04
CA THR A 50 -11.04 -11.57 7.47
C THR A 50 -10.11 -12.64 8.02
N VAL A 51 -10.38 -13.09 9.25
CA VAL A 51 -9.65 -14.15 9.93
C VAL A 51 -10.55 -15.38 10.06
N LEU A 52 -10.15 -16.47 9.40
CA LEU A 52 -10.81 -17.78 9.48
C LEU A 52 -10.11 -18.64 10.53
N SER A 53 -10.80 -18.89 11.65
CA SER A 53 -10.30 -19.73 12.74
C SER A 53 -11.40 -20.71 13.17
N ARG A 54 -11.40 -21.95 12.66
CA ARG A 54 -12.52 -22.89 12.86
C ARG A 54 -12.85 -23.05 14.36
N PRO A 55 -14.10 -22.80 14.81
CA PRO A 55 -15.35 -22.58 14.05
C PRO A 55 -15.75 -21.09 13.84
N LYS A 56 -14.93 -20.14 14.25
CA LYS A 56 -15.18 -18.70 14.21
C LYS A 56 -14.66 -18.04 12.93
N ILE A 57 -15.40 -17.07 12.44
CA ILE A 57 -14.97 -16.12 11.40
C ILE A 57 -15.05 -14.74 12.03
N SER A 58 -13.96 -13.98 11.94
CA SER A 58 -13.90 -12.59 12.35
C SER A 58 -13.59 -11.72 11.14
N THR A 59 -14.30 -10.60 11.01
CA THR A 59 -14.08 -9.63 9.94
C THR A 59 -13.94 -8.25 10.58
N TYR A 60 -12.99 -7.49 10.09
CA TYR A 60 -12.74 -6.11 10.47
C TYR A 60 -12.72 -5.26 9.20
N ILE A 61 -13.41 -4.12 9.23
CA ILE A 61 -13.66 -3.25 8.09
C ILE A 61 -13.19 -1.84 8.45
N LEU A 62 -12.33 -1.30 7.59
CA LEU A 62 -11.90 0.09 7.60
C LEU A 62 -12.34 0.75 6.30
N LYS A 63 -13.05 1.88 6.39
CA LYS A 63 -13.45 2.69 5.25
C LYS A 63 -13.12 4.15 5.50
N GLY A 64 -12.89 4.90 4.43
CA GLY A 64 -12.76 6.36 4.49
C GLY A 64 -12.40 6.97 3.15
N CYS A 65 -11.99 8.22 3.18
CA CYS A 65 -11.44 8.98 2.07
C CYS A 65 -9.94 8.70 1.92
N ASP A 66 -9.49 8.65 0.67
CA ASP A 66 -8.09 8.42 0.31
C ASP A 66 -7.74 9.18 -0.97
N VAL A 67 -6.46 9.24 -1.24
CA VAL A 67 -5.81 9.93 -2.35
C VAL A 67 -5.79 9.07 -3.60
N SER A 68 -5.86 9.66 -4.79
CA SER A 68 -5.96 8.91 -6.06
C SER A 68 -4.69 8.10 -6.40
N GLY A 69 -4.88 7.11 -7.29
CA GLY A 69 -3.79 6.32 -7.87
C GLY A 69 -3.39 5.06 -7.07
N LYS A 70 -4.05 4.78 -5.94
CA LYS A 70 -3.86 3.50 -5.24
C LYS A 70 -4.68 2.38 -5.93
N PRO A 71 -4.05 1.24 -6.26
CA PRO A 71 -4.74 0.16 -6.96
C PRO A 71 -5.36 -0.84 -5.99
N ASN A 72 -6.36 -1.59 -6.47
CA ASN A 72 -6.95 -2.69 -5.70
C ASN A 72 -5.94 -3.81 -5.50
N ASN A 73 -5.86 -4.32 -4.27
CA ASN A 73 -4.90 -5.34 -3.88
C ASN A 73 -5.52 -6.36 -2.92
N SER A 74 -5.04 -7.59 -2.99
CA SER A 74 -5.41 -8.62 -2.01
C SER A 74 -4.23 -9.51 -1.65
N ILE A 75 -4.22 -9.98 -0.40
CA ILE A 75 -3.28 -10.98 0.08
C ILE A 75 -3.97 -11.90 1.08
N SER A 76 -3.57 -13.16 1.07
CA SER A 76 -3.97 -14.15 2.06
C SER A 76 -2.75 -14.95 2.52
N HIS A 77 -2.70 -15.26 3.80
CA HIS A 77 -1.62 -16.03 4.41
C HIS A 77 -2.12 -16.88 5.58
N LEU A 78 -1.32 -17.87 5.97
CA LEU A 78 -1.51 -18.65 7.18
C LEU A 78 -0.90 -17.90 8.36
N SER A 79 -1.64 -17.89 9.47
CA SER A 79 -1.10 -17.50 10.77
C SER A 79 -1.51 -18.52 11.83
N GLY A 80 -0.55 -19.31 12.28
CA GLY A 80 -0.78 -20.53 13.05
C GLY A 80 -1.85 -21.41 12.39
N ASN A 81 -2.93 -21.71 13.11
CA ASN A 81 -4.03 -22.53 12.58
C ASN A 81 -5.12 -21.71 11.86
N GLN A 82 -4.85 -20.45 11.54
CA GLN A 82 -5.81 -19.51 10.98
C GLN A 82 -5.42 -19.12 9.55
N VAL A 83 -6.40 -18.70 8.77
CA VAL A 83 -6.17 -18.07 7.47
C VAL A 83 -6.60 -16.62 7.56
N VAL A 84 -5.68 -15.70 7.24
CA VAL A 84 -5.93 -14.27 7.20
C VAL A 84 -6.08 -13.86 5.74
N PHE A 85 -7.14 -13.11 5.43
CA PHE A 85 -7.37 -12.47 4.14
C PHE A 85 -7.39 -10.97 4.36
N LEU A 86 -6.62 -10.25 3.56
CA LEU A 86 -6.62 -8.79 3.51
C LEU A 86 -6.98 -8.38 2.08
N THR A 87 -7.88 -7.43 1.94
CA THR A 87 -8.27 -6.86 0.66
C THR A 87 -8.45 -5.38 0.81
N GLU A 88 -7.95 -4.64 -0.16
CA GLU A 88 -8.05 -3.19 -0.23
C GLU A 88 -8.60 -2.82 -1.61
N GLU A 89 -9.71 -2.07 -1.60
CA GLU A 89 -10.43 -1.65 -2.80
C GLU A 89 -10.68 -0.14 -2.77
N TYR A 90 -10.60 0.48 -3.94
CA TYR A 90 -10.78 1.91 -4.15
C TYR A 90 -11.82 2.21 -5.23
N CYS A 91 -12.47 3.36 -5.12
CA CYS A 91 -13.44 3.87 -6.08
C CYS A 91 -13.59 5.39 -5.95
N ASP A 92 -14.03 6.09 -7.00
CA ASP A 92 -13.91 7.55 -7.15
C ASP A 92 -15.25 8.29 -7.31
N THR A 93 -16.37 7.63 -7.00
CA THR A 93 -17.71 8.23 -7.08
C THR A 93 -18.38 8.33 -5.71
N GLU A 94 -19.31 9.27 -5.56
CA GLU A 94 -20.08 9.49 -4.34
C GLU A 94 -20.57 8.19 -3.69
N LEU A 95 -20.17 7.97 -2.43
CA LEU A 95 -20.58 6.86 -1.58
C LEU A 95 -20.37 5.47 -2.22
N CYS A 96 -19.39 5.34 -3.13
CA CYS A 96 -19.14 4.11 -3.88
C CYS A 96 -18.71 2.94 -2.99
N ASN A 97 -18.04 3.24 -1.87
CA ASN A 97 -17.55 2.26 -0.92
C ASN A 97 -18.66 1.71 0.02
N LYS A 98 -19.93 1.80 -0.39
CA LYS A 98 -21.11 1.35 0.38
C LYS A 98 -21.10 -0.11 0.78
N ARG A 99 -20.55 -0.98 -0.07
CA ARG A 99 -20.62 -2.44 0.12
C ARG A 99 -19.26 -2.94 0.56
N SER A 100 -19.27 -3.80 1.57
CA SER A 100 -18.11 -4.60 1.93
C SER A 100 -18.20 -5.99 1.27
N PRO A 101 -17.15 -6.47 0.57
CA PRO A 101 -17.05 -7.85 0.10
C PRO A 101 -17.53 -8.87 1.14
N ASN A 102 -18.37 -9.82 0.71
CA ASN A 102 -18.96 -10.80 1.62
C ASN A 102 -17.96 -11.94 1.92
N VAL A 103 -17.75 -12.26 3.19
CA VAL A 103 -16.98 -13.43 3.66
C VAL A 103 -17.41 -14.73 2.98
N VAL A 104 -18.70 -14.87 2.68
CA VAL A 104 -19.24 -16.05 1.98
C VAL A 104 -18.60 -16.20 0.60
N ASP A 105 -18.31 -15.11 -0.11
CA ASP A 105 -17.67 -15.17 -1.42
C ASP A 105 -16.23 -15.70 -1.31
N VAL A 106 -15.50 -15.31 -0.25
CA VAL A 106 -14.16 -15.83 0.06
C VAL A 106 -14.20 -17.33 0.34
N LEU A 107 -15.16 -17.78 1.15
CA LEU A 107 -15.33 -19.20 1.48
C LEU A 107 -15.74 -20.03 0.26
N ILE A 108 -16.65 -19.50 -0.57
CA ILE A 108 -17.12 -20.14 -1.79
C ILE A 108 -15.96 -20.29 -2.79
N ALA A 109 -15.15 -19.24 -2.98
CA ALA A 109 -13.98 -19.29 -3.86
C ALA A 109 -13.03 -20.44 -3.45
N ARG A 110 -12.71 -20.54 -2.16
CA ARG A 110 -11.84 -21.58 -1.60
C ARG A 110 -12.42 -23.00 -1.74
N GLY A 111 -13.75 -23.16 -1.61
CA GLY A 111 -14.41 -24.46 -1.65
C GLY A 111 -14.70 -25.02 -3.06
N ARG A 112 -14.73 -24.16 -4.09
CA ARG A 112 -15.16 -24.55 -5.44
C ARG A 112 -14.04 -24.99 -6.37
N GLN A 113 -12.81 -24.51 -6.19
CA GLN A 113 -11.77 -24.66 -7.21
C GLN A 113 -10.75 -25.76 -6.85
N ARG A 114 -10.67 -26.81 -7.67
CA ARG A 114 -9.75 -27.95 -7.49
C ARG A 114 -8.38 -27.78 -8.17
N ARG A 115 -8.08 -26.61 -8.75
CA ARG A 115 -6.84 -26.36 -9.52
C ARG A 115 -6.20 -24.99 -9.21
N THR A 116 -6.49 -24.41 -8.05
CA THR A 116 -5.80 -23.20 -7.63
C THR A 116 -4.36 -23.53 -7.25
N ARG A 117 -3.50 -22.51 -7.32
CA ARG A 117 -2.07 -22.64 -7.12
C ARG A 117 -1.76 -22.96 -5.65
N GLU A 118 -0.66 -23.66 -5.42
CA GLU A 118 -0.11 -23.86 -4.08
C GLU A 118 1.08 -22.92 -3.88
N CYS A 119 1.10 -22.18 -2.78
CA CYS A 119 2.16 -21.26 -2.42
C CYS A 119 2.66 -21.57 -1.00
N TYR A 120 3.91 -21.21 -0.71
CA TYR A 120 4.37 -21.19 0.67
C TYR A 120 3.72 -20.04 1.41
N SER A 121 3.45 -20.23 2.70
CA SER A 121 2.85 -19.22 3.55
C SER A 121 3.46 -19.17 4.93
N CYS A 122 3.61 -17.95 5.42
CA CYS A 122 4.13 -17.65 6.74
C CYS A 122 3.87 -16.17 7.08
N THR A 123 4.01 -15.83 8.35
CA THR A 123 4.10 -14.46 8.82
C THR A 123 5.16 -14.34 9.91
N THR A 124 5.82 -13.19 10.03
CA THR A 124 6.72 -12.96 11.17
C THR A 124 5.95 -12.77 12.48
N ALA A 125 4.68 -12.36 12.42
CA ALA A 125 3.86 -12.11 13.61
C ALA A 125 3.75 -13.35 14.53
N ASP A 126 3.76 -14.55 13.95
CA ASP A 126 3.75 -15.83 14.68
C ASP A 126 5.07 -16.61 14.57
N LYS A 127 6.12 -15.96 14.01
CA LYS A 127 7.47 -16.51 13.81
C LYS A 127 7.53 -17.70 12.85
N THR A 128 6.52 -17.90 12.00
CA THR A 128 6.52 -19.02 11.04
C THR A 128 7.47 -18.81 9.86
N CYS A 129 7.82 -17.56 9.52
CA CYS A 129 8.75 -17.28 8.41
C CYS A 129 10.20 -17.65 8.71
N SER A 130 10.59 -17.72 9.99
CA SER A 130 11.95 -18.08 10.42
C SER A 130 12.11 -19.58 10.66
N ASN A 131 11.04 -20.37 10.53
CA ASN A 131 11.09 -21.82 10.71
C ASN A 131 11.80 -22.50 9.53
N SER A 132 12.44 -23.64 9.78
CA SER A 132 13.13 -24.43 8.73
C SER A 132 12.20 -25.04 7.68
N SER A 133 10.89 -25.03 7.91
CA SER A 133 9.87 -25.56 6.99
C SER A 133 8.70 -24.59 6.89
N LEU A 134 8.51 -24.02 5.69
CA LEU A 134 7.36 -23.19 5.36
C LEU A 134 6.12 -24.06 5.15
N GLU A 135 4.97 -23.61 5.64
CA GLU A 135 3.69 -24.28 5.40
C GLU A 135 3.19 -24.00 3.98
N LEU A 136 2.38 -24.93 3.46
CA LEU A 136 1.74 -24.79 2.15
C LEU A 136 0.30 -24.33 2.31
N MET A 137 -0.10 -23.36 1.49
CA MET A 137 -1.48 -22.96 1.34
C MET A 137 -1.93 -23.07 -0.12
N THR A 138 -3.18 -23.46 -0.30
CA THR A 138 -3.86 -23.40 -1.59
C THR A 138 -4.55 -22.05 -1.75
N CYS A 139 -4.26 -21.35 -2.85
CA CYS A 139 -4.87 -20.07 -3.17
C CYS A 139 -6.38 -20.20 -3.35
N ALA A 140 -7.12 -19.14 -3.04
CA ALA A 140 -8.58 -19.14 -3.09
C ALA A 140 -9.09 -18.88 -4.51
N ARG A 141 -8.36 -18.09 -5.30
CA ARG A 141 -8.73 -17.70 -6.68
C ARG A 141 -7.69 -18.19 -7.69
N LEU A 142 -8.08 -18.23 -8.97
CA LEU A 142 -7.21 -18.70 -10.06
C LEU A 142 -6.22 -17.62 -10.51
N GLU A 143 -6.60 -16.37 -10.30
CA GLU A 143 -5.87 -15.15 -10.63
C GLU A 143 -4.84 -14.77 -9.56
N GLU A 144 -4.83 -15.45 -8.41
CA GLU A 144 -3.87 -15.22 -7.34
C GLU A 144 -2.51 -15.86 -7.69
N ASP A 145 -1.45 -15.09 -7.44
CA ASP A 145 -0.06 -15.50 -7.55
C ASP A 145 0.55 -15.72 -6.17
N CYS A 146 1.70 -16.40 -6.13
CA CYS A 146 2.46 -16.53 -4.89
C CYS A 146 3.17 -15.21 -4.60
N VAL A 147 3.04 -14.75 -3.36
CA VAL A 147 3.59 -13.47 -2.88
C VAL A 147 4.60 -13.67 -1.76
N ASP A 148 5.59 -12.78 -1.71
CA ASP A 148 6.59 -12.63 -0.65
C ASP A 148 6.83 -11.14 -0.42
N ILE A 149 6.30 -10.63 0.70
CA ILE A 149 6.43 -9.23 1.12
C ILE A 149 7.41 -9.20 2.28
N ILE A 150 8.45 -8.37 2.17
CA ILE A 150 9.42 -8.10 3.22
C ILE A 150 9.39 -6.60 3.50
N SER A 151 9.28 -6.23 4.78
CA SER A 151 9.32 -4.84 5.22
C SER A 151 10.02 -4.74 6.57
N PHE A 152 11.04 -3.89 6.70
CA PHE A 152 11.62 -3.57 8.01
C PHE A 152 12.14 -2.13 8.07
N THR A 153 12.06 -1.55 9.26
CA THR A 153 12.61 -0.23 9.58
C THR A 153 13.49 -0.30 10.83
N THR A 154 14.48 0.59 10.93
CA THR A 154 15.40 0.68 12.08
C THR A 154 14.81 1.38 13.30
N GLU A 155 13.72 2.16 13.16
CA GLU A 155 13.24 3.08 14.21
C GLU A 155 12.17 2.49 15.15
N LEU A 156 11.44 1.44 14.74
CA LEU A 156 10.36 0.84 15.53
C LEU A 156 10.80 -0.48 16.19
N PRO A 157 10.38 -0.80 17.42
CA PRO A 157 10.78 -2.05 18.05
C PRO A 157 10.16 -3.26 17.32
N ALA A 158 11.07 -4.04 16.74
CA ALA A 158 11.06 -5.49 16.54
C ALA A 158 10.03 -6.11 15.56
N GLY A 159 10.47 -6.19 14.29
CA GLY A 159 10.18 -7.35 13.44
C GLY A 159 10.43 -7.03 11.96
N GLU A 160 11.23 -7.85 11.29
CA GLU A 160 11.06 -8.02 9.84
C GLU A 160 9.60 -8.41 9.61
N GLN A 161 8.78 -7.54 9.04
CA GLN A 161 7.43 -7.88 8.64
C GLN A 161 7.55 -8.66 7.33
N ARG A 162 7.70 -9.99 7.44
CA ARG A 162 7.66 -10.89 6.30
C ARG A 162 6.33 -11.59 6.25
N ILE A 163 5.70 -11.58 5.08
CA ILE A 163 4.45 -12.27 4.81
C ILE A 163 4.59 -13.02 3.49
N LYS A 164 4.31 -14.32 3.53
CA LYS A 164 4.20 -15.16 2.34
C LYS A 164 2.79 -15.70 2.20
N GLY A 165 2.32 -15.85 0.96
CA GLY A 165 1.05 -16.52 0.72
C GLY A 165 0.56 -16.38 -0.71
N CYS A 166 -0.75 -16.18 -0.86
CA CYS A 166 -1.42 -15.98 -2.15
C CYS A 166 -1.97 -14.57 -2.23
N GLY A 167 -1.90 -13.92 -3.39
CA GLY A 167 -2.44 -12.58 -3.53
C GLY A 167 -2.55 -12.12 -4.97
N GLN A 168 -3.27 -11.03 -5.15
CA GLN A 168 -3.32 -10.27 -6.39
C GLN A 168 -2.87 -8.86 -6.06
N LEU A 169 -1.58 -8.60 -6.32
CA LEU A 169 -0.98 -7.29 -6.12
C LEU A 169 -0.78 -6.63 -7.47
N SER A 170 -1.42 -5.47 -7.64
CA SER A 170 -1.28 -4.63 -8.81
C SER A 170 0.18 -4.26 -9.01
N HIS A 171 0.61 -4.19 -10.27
CA HIS A 171 1.97 -3.83 -10.67
C HIS A 171 3.09 -4.80 -10.26
N CYS A 172 2.76 -5.90 -9.56
CA CYS A 172 3.71 -6.93 -9.16
C CYS A 172 3.75 -8.07 -10.18
N GLN A 173 4.76 -8.08 -11.03
CA GLN A 173 4.90 -9.06 -12.11
C GLN A 173 5.83 -10.22 -11.70
N ALA A 174 5.62 -11.40 -12.28
CA ALA A 174 6.38 -12.60 -11.93
C ALA A 174 7.91 -12.50 -12.14
N SER A 175 8.36 -11.61 -13.03
CA SER A 175 9.77 -11.47 -13.40
C SER A 175 10.50 -10.33 -12.68
N GLU A 176 9.78 -9.35 -12.13
CA GLU A 176 10.37 -8.10 -11.66
C GLU A 176 9.82 -7.75 -10.27
N PRO A 177 10.65 -7.86 -9.20
CA PRO A 177 10.22 -7.47 -7.87
C PRO A 177 10.10 -5.96 -7.75
N LEU A 178 9.16 -5.51 -6.92
CA LEU A 178 9.07 -4.10 -6.51
C LEU A 178 9.92 -3.92 -5.25
N GLY A 179 10.70 -2.85 -5.19
CA GLY A 179 11.57 -2.64 -4.04
C GLY A 179 11.88 -1.19 -3.78
N PHE A 180 12.11 -0.88 -2.51
CA PHE A 180 12.64 0.39 -2.04
C PHE A 180 13.56 0.11 -0.86
N HIS A 181 14.72 0.75 -0.82
CA HIS A 181 15.52 0.79 0.40
C HIS A 181 16.26 2.11 0.53
N ASN A 182 16.41 2.54 1.77
CA ASN A 182 17.25 3.64 2.16
C ASN A 182 18.07 3.25 3.40
N GLN A 183 18.65 4.25 4.09
CA GLN A 183 19.46 4.01 5.29
C GLN A 183 18.68 3.37 6.45
N ASN A 184 17.37 3.60 6.53
CA ASN A 184 16.53 3.26 7.70
C ASN A 184 15.46 2.21 7.38
N SER A 185 15.11 2.02 6.11
CA SER A 185 13.95 1.25 5.67
C SER A 185 14.28 0.36 4.48
N PHE A 186 13.68 -0.83 4.47
CA PHE A 186 13.75 -1.78 3.36
C PHE A 186 12.39 -2.40 3.11
N HIS A 187 11.93 -2.34 1.86
CA HIS A 187 10.70 -2.91 1.38
C HIS A 187 10.95 -3.70 0.09
N LEU A 188 10.46 -4.93 0.03
CA LEU A 188 10.58 -5.79 -1.15
C LEU A 188 9.31 -6.62 -1.32
N ILE A 189 8.73 -6.58 -2.52
CA ILE A 189 7.57 -7.38 -2.90
C ILE A 189 7.96 -8.23 -4.10
N LYS A 190 7.84 -9.54 -3.96
CA LYS A 190 8.02 -10.50 -5.05
C LYS A 190 6.69 -11.20 -5.33
N CYS A 191 6.33 -11.30 -6.60
CA CYS A 191 5.23 -12.13 -7.07
C CYS A 191 5.76 -13.18 -8.03
N CYS A 192 5.10 -14.33 -8.11
CA CYS A 192 5.44 -15.35 -9.09
C CYS A 192 4.25 -16.28 -9.37
N ASN A 193 4.18 -16.75 -10.61
CA ASN A 193 2.99 -17.42 -11.18
C ASN A 193 3.17 -18.94 -11.38
N SER A 194 4.04 -19.58 -10.61
CA SER A 194 4.19 -21.04 -10.61
C SER A 194 3.98 -21.58 -9.20
N SER A 195 3.55 -22.83 -9.06
CA SER A 195 3.31 -23.39 -7.72
C SER A 195 4.62 -23.42 -6.93
N ARG A 196 4.55 -22.97 -5.67
CA ARG A 196 5.65 -23.02 -4.68
C ARG A 196 6.90 -22.21 -5.07
N CYS A 197 6.74 -21.19 -5.91
CA CYS A 197 7.85 -20.36 -6.38
C CYS A 197 8.35 -19.34 -5.35
N ASN A 198 7.56 -19.02 -4.32
CA ASN A 198 7.93 -18.09 -3.26
C ASN A 198 8.73 -18.75 -2.10
N SER A 199 9.59 -19.71 -2.44
CA SER A 199 10.34 -20.55 -1.50
C SER A 199 11.58 -19.89 -0.87
N ASP A 200 11.94 -18.69 -1.33
CA ASP A 200 13.08 -17.94 -0.81
C ASP A 200 12.96 -17.73 0.71
N MET A 201 14.03 -18.00 1.45
CA MET A 201 14.09 -17.85 2.91
C MET A 201 15.21 -16.89 3.34
N GLN A 202 15.78 -16.14 2.40
CA GLN A 202 16.83 -15.16 2.69
C GLN A 202 16.36 -14.16 3.76
N ASP A 203 17.19 -13.98 4.79
CA ASP A 203 17.08 -12.91 5.76
C ASP A 203 17.85 -11.70 5.21
N TYR A 204 17.11 -10.68 4.76
CA TYR A 204 17.70 -9.49 4.14
C TYR A 204 18.35 -8.54 5.13
N LYS A 205 18.12 -8.73 6.44
CA LYS A 205 18.75 -7.93 7.48
C LYS A 205 20.16 -8.45 7.78
N ASP A 206 20.31 -9.77 7.86
CA ASP A 206 21.61 -10.41 8.14
C ASP A 206 22.43 -10.65 6.86
N ALA A 207 21.77 -10.92 5.74
CA ALA A 207 22.40 -11.14 4.44
C ALA A 207 21.76 -10.23 3.37
N PRO A 208 22.17 -8.96 3.29
CA PRO A 208 21.65 -8.00 2.32
C PRO A 208 21.87 -8.44 0.87
N LEU A 209 21.09 -7.84 -0.03
CA LEU A 209 21.27 -8.06 -1.46
C LEU A 209 22.64 -7.52 -1.94
N PRO A 210 23.26 -8.13 -2.96
CA PRO A 210 24.51 -7.63 -3.51
C PRO A 210 24.40 -6.18 -3.99
N LEU A 211 25.47 -5.41 -3.83
CA LEU A 211 25.54 -4.04 -4.36
C LEU A 211 25.45 -4.06 -5.89
N ASN A 212 24.70 -3.12 -6.47
CA ASN A 212 24.49 -3.01 -7.92
C ASN A 212 25.31 -1.87 -8.56
N GLY A 213 26.09 -1.12 -7.78
CA GLY A 213 26.96 -0.04 -8.25
C GLY A 213 26.28 1.33 -8.42
N VAL A 214 24.98 1.43 -8.19
CA VAL A 214 24.26 2.71 -8.18
C VAL A 214 24.39 3.37 -6.80
N THR A 215 24.55 4.68 -6.77
CA THR A 215 24.61 5.47 -5.52
C THR A 215 23.48 6.50 -5.52
N CYS A 216 22.63 6.46 -4.49
CA CYS A 216 21.53 7.39 -4.32
C CYS A 216 21.68 8.19 -3.02
N PHE A 217 20.98 9.32 -2.95
CA PHE A 217 20.76 10.01 -1.69
C PHE A 217 19.76 9.24 -0.82
N SER A 218 19.85 9.45 0.49
CA SER A 218 19.02 8.76 1.48
C SER A 218 18.69 9.70 2.63
N CYS A 219 17.40 9.85 2.86
CA CYS A 219 16.84 10.58 3.98
C CYS A 219 15.38 10.17 4.23
N GLU A 220 14.89 10.42 5.43
CA GLU A 220 13.47 10.36 5.80
C GLU A 220 13.21 11.54 6.74
N GLY A 221 12.09 12.25 6.56
CA GLY A 221 11.73 13.38 7.42
C GLY A 221 11.06 14.48 6.63
N ASN A 222 11.43 15.74 6.85
CA ASN A 222 11.04 16.89 6.04
C ASN A 222 12.29 17.68 5.61
N SER A 223 12.10 18.74 4.84
CA SER A 223 13.20 19.56 4.30
C SER A 223 14.05 20.26 5.37
N THR A 224 13.55 20.40 6.61
CA THR A 224 14.26 21.02 7.73
C THR A 224 14.86 20.02 8.71
N HIS A 225 14.27 18.83 8.83
CA HIS A 225 14.62 17.76 9.76
C HIS A 225 14.61 16.43 9.02
N GLY A 226 15.77 15.79 8.86
CA GLY A 226 15.90 14.48 8.21
C GLY A 226 16.36 14.58 6.75
N CYS A 227 15.70 15.41 5.92
CA CYS A 227 16.06 15.62 4.50
C CYS A 227 16.68 17.01 4.23
N SER A 228 17.30 17.63 5.23
CA SER A 228 18.07 18.87 5.04
C SER A 228 19.42 18.57 4.37
N PRO A 229 20.05 19.54 3.68
CA PRO A 229 21.32 19.31 2.96
C PRO A 229 22.45 18.72 3.82
N ASP A 230 22.44 19.00 5.12
CA ASP A 230 23.42 18.50 6.08
C ASP A 230 23.06 17.11 6.67
N ALA A 231 21.79 16.69 6.54
CA ALA A 231 21.27 15.43 7.06
C ALA A 231 21.17 14.32 5.99
N VAL A 232 21.16 14.67 4.70
CA VAL A 232 21.11 13.71 3.60
C VAL A 232 22.42 12.92 3.52
N SER A 233 22.30 11.59 3.50
CA SER A 233 23.42 10.67 3.34
C SER A 233 23.45 10.05 1.93
N LYS A 234 24.55 9.40 1.55
CA LYS A 234 24.65 8.62 0.30
C LYS A 234 24.75 7.14 0.64
N ILE A 235 23.98 6.33 -0.08
CA ILE A 235 23.95 4.87 0.07
C ILE A 235 24.27 4.17 -1.25
N GLN A 236 24.84 2.97 -1.15
CA GLN A 236 25.00 2.07 -2.30
C GLN A 236 23.73 1.24 -2.48
N CYS A 237 23.21 1.21 -3.69
CA CYS A 237 22.00 0.47 -3.98
C CYS A 237 22.23 -1.04 -4.09
N GLN A 238 21.19 -1.82 -3.80
CA GLN A 238 21.26 -3.26 -3.65
C GLN A 238 20.30 -3.97 -4.61
N GLY A 239 20.74 -5.10 -5.15
CA GLY A 239 19.93 -5.99 -5.98
C GLY A 239 19.22 -5.26 -7.12
N PRO A 240 17.90 -5.47 -7.30
CA PRO A 240 17.15 -4.91 -8.43
C PRO A 240 16.84 -3.42 -8.30
N MET A 241 17.14 -2.78 -7.17
CA MET A 241 16.81 -1.38 -6.90
C MET A 241 17.83 -0.45 -7.55
N THR A 242 17.73 -0.27 -8.86
CA THR A 242 18.73 0.42 -9.70
C THR A 242 18.41 1.89 -10.00
N GLN A 243 17.32 2.43 -9.45
CA GLN A 243 16.90 3.83 -9.64
C GLN A 243 16.98 4.61 -8.33
N CYS A 244 17.15 5.93 -8.41
CA CYS A 244 17.03 6.81 -7.25
C CYS A 244 15.63 7.40 -7.19
N LEU A 245 14.98 7.26 -6.05
CA LEU A 245 13.66 7.82 -5.79
C LEU A 245 13.77 8.98 -4.82
N GLU A 246 13.05 10.05 -5.14
CA GLU A 246 12.64 11.07 -4.19
C GLU A 246 11.12 11.10 -4.17
N ALA A 247 10.56 11.01 -2.97
CA ALA A 247 9.12 11.00 -2.78
C ALA A 247 8.75 11.99 -1.67
N SER A 248 7.77 12.85 -1.92
CA SER A 248 7.32 13.88 -0.99
C SER A 248 5.81 13.78 -0.80
N GLY A 249 5.33 13.71 0.42
CA GLY A 249 3.91 13.58 0.76
C GLY A 249 3.52 14.36 2.01
N ILE A 250 2.24 14.38 2.34
CA ILE A 250 1.75 14.98 3.59
C ILE A 250 1.64 13.85 4.61
N HIS A 251 2.27 13.94 5.79
CA HIS A 251 2.23 12.87 6.78
C HIS A 251 0.76 12.53 7.15
N GLY A 252 0.31 11.31 6.82
CA GLY A 252 -1.09 10.88 7.01
C GLY A 252 -1.92 10.81 5.72
N HIS A 253 -1.42 11.31 4.58
CA HIS A 253 -2.00 11.23 3.24
C HIS A 253 -0.91 11.00 2.15
N SER A 254 -1.25 10.88 0.85
CA SER A 254 -0.35 10.40 -0.24
C SER A 254 1.06 10.97 -0.27
N ILE A 255 1.96 10.16 -0.82
CA ILE A 255 3.29 10.50 -1.29
C ILE A 255 3.25 10.75 -2.82
N SER A 256 3.76 11.90 -3.27
CA SER A 256 4.09 12.22 -4.66
C SER A 256 5.51 11.73 -4.96
N THR A 257 5.68 10.87 -5.98
CA THR A 257 6.99 10.34 -6.40
C THR A 257 7.53 11.11 -7.61
N ARG A 258 8.81 11.50 -7.61
CA ARG A 258 9.49 12.07 -8.79
C ARG A 258 10.79 11.33 -9.09
N GLU A 259 10.95 10.88 -10.34
CA GLU A 259 12.23 10.42 -10.88
C GLU A 259 13.03 11.65 -11.32
N LYS A 260 13.93 12.17 -10.48
CA LYS A 260 14.64 13.42 -10.80
C LYS A 260 15.82 13.20 -11.74
N HIS A 261 15.76 13.88 -12.89
CA HIS A 261 16.88 14.68 -13.39
C HIS A 261 16.66 16.14 -12.91
N LEU A 262 17.37 16.54 -11.84
CA LEU A 262 17.63 17.90 -11.36
C LEU A 262 16.46 18.93 -11.38
N VAL A 263 15.85 19.18 -10.21
CA VAL A 263 15.54 20.51 -9.57
C VAL A 263 14.61 20.25 -8.34
N PRO A 264 14.85 20.85 -7.15
CA PRO A 264 13.96 20.76 -5.99
C PRO A 264 12.88 21.85 -5.98
N ASP A 265 11.68 21.49 -5.51
CA ASP A 265 10.59 22.41 -5.18
C ASP A 265 10.24 22.26 -3.69
N HIS A 266 10.00 23.37 -3.02
CA HIS A 266 10.02 23.48 -1.55
C HIS A 266 8.61 23.73 -0.98
N GLY A 267 8.08 22.75 -0.23
CA GLY A 267 7.03 22.92 0.76
C GLY A 267 7.56 22.57 2.16
N ASN A 268 7.24 23.38 3.18
CA ASN A 268 7.81 23.25 4.53
C ASN A 268 7.09 22.20 5.41
N ASP A 269 5.93 21.69 4.96
CA ASP A 269 5.09 20.69 5.68
C ASP A 269 5.05 19.31 4.99
N SER A 270 5.83 19.10 3.92
CA SER A 270 5.89 17.82 3.24
C SER A 270 6.91 16.89 3.90
N SER A 271 6.47 15.68 4.25
CA SER A 271 7.36 14.55 4.51
C SER A 271 8.06 14.15 3.21
N GLN A 272 9.34 13.88 3.28
CA GLN A 272 10.19 13.48 2.17
C GLN A 272 10.89 12.17 2.52
N MET A 273 11.06 11.31 1.52
CA MET A 273 11.91 10.14 1.57
C MET A 273 12.78 10.08 0.31
N GLU A 274 14.02 9.66 0.49
CA GLU A 274 14.95 9.40 -0.59
C GLU A 274 15.57 8.02 -0.41
N GLY A 275 15.83 7.34 -1.52
CA GLY A 275 16.44 6.02 -1.49
C GLY A 275 16.62 5.41 -2.88
N CYS A 276 16.98 4.14 -2.89
CA CYS A 276 17.06 3.36 -4.11
C CYS A 276 15.75 2.59 -4.32
N CYS A 277 15.24 2.53 -5.54
CA CYS A 277 13.99 1.84 -5.85
C CYS A 277 14.07 0.98 -7.11
N ARG A 278 13.07 0.10 -7.23
CA ARG A 278 12.63 -0.56 -8.45
C ARG A 278 11.11 -0.48 -8.47
N LEU A 279 10.58 0.36 -9.36
CA LEU A 279 9.14 0.54 -9.55
C LEU A 279 8.66 -0.22 -10.79
N SER A 280 7.36 -0.45 -10.88
CA SER A 280 6.76 -1.03 -12.09
C SER A 280 6.83 -0.03 -13.22
N GLY A 281 7.08 -0.49 -14.45
CA GLY A 281 7.49 0.34 -15.59
C GLY A 281 6.47 1.34 -16.15
N ASP A 282 5.42 1.71 -15.40
CA ASP A 282 4.33 2.59 -15.86
C ASP A 282 4.17 3.90 -15.06
N GLU A 283 5.09 4.24 -14.15
CA GLU A 283 5.01 5.48 -13.35
C GLU A 283 5.68 6.69 -14.02
N SER A 284 5.21 7.01 -15.24
CA SER A 284 5.44 8.34 -15.84
C SER A 284 4.25 9.28 -15.67
N SER A 285 3.27 8.92 -14.81
CA SER A 285 1.99 9.63 -14.68
C SER A 285 1.65 10.19 -13.29
N TYR A 286 2.57 10.22 -12.33
CA TYR A 286 2.38 11.01 -11.10
C TYR A 286 2.78 12.49 -11.32
N HIS A 287 2.09 13.14 -12.26
CA HIS A 287 2.19 14.58 -12.49
C HIS A 287 0.79 15.18 -12.68
N ARG A 288 0.29 15.83 -11.62
CA ARG A 288 -0.73 16.90 -11.52
C ARG A 288 -1.05 17.01 -10.03
N TYR A 289 -0.86 18.11 -9.31
CA TYR A 289 -0.56 19.50 -9.60
C TYR A 289 0.54 20.01 -8.67
#